data_AF-A0A0G1X594-F1
#
_entry.id   AF-A0A0G1X594-F1
#
_cell.length_a   1.000
_cell.length_b   1.000
_cell.length_c   1.000
_cell.angle_alpha   90.00
_cell.angle_beta   90.00
_cell.angle_gamma   90.00
#
_symmetry.space_group_name_H-M   'P 1'
#
loop_
_entity.id
_entity.type
_entity.pdbx_description
1 polymer ?
#
loop_
_entity_poly.entity_id
_entity_poly.type
_entity_poly.pdbx_seq_one_letter_code
_entity_poly.pdbx_strand_id
1 'polypeptide(L)'
;MKTRFGRIASLLSEVKEEATPLQKDLTRLGGTIIVIGILAALAIFIIGELRGNPLVETLLAAISLAVAIVPEGLPAIVTITLGLGAQRMARKNAIIRRLSAIETFGSTDVICTDKTGTLTKNEMMVKKVFLDGRIFEEAALRQEKG
;
A
#
# COMPACT_ATOMS: atom_id res chain seq x y z
N MET A 1 -6.52 -25.90 17.96
CA MET A 1 -7.29 -25.50 16.76
C MET A 1 -8.77 -25.95 16.76
N LYS A 2 -9.25 -26.86 17.63
CA LYS A 2 -10.64 -27.36 17.58
C LYS A 2 -11.73 -26.40 18.12
N THR A 3 -11.38 -25.24 18.67
CA THR A 3 -12.35 -24.26 19.21
C THR A 3 -12.75 -23.24 18.13
N ARG A 4 -13.89 -22.54 18.31
CA ARG A 4 -14.31 -21.48 17.38
C ARG A 4 -13.27 -20.35 17.26
N PHE A 5 -12.66 -19.95 18.38
CA PHE A 5 -11.52 -19.01 18.38
C PHE A 5 -10.32 -19.55 17.60
N GLY A 6 -9.99 -20.83 17.78
CA GLY A 6 -8.90 -21.48 17.03
C GLY A 6 -9.16 -21.50 15.52
N ARG A 7 -10.42 -21.65 15.10
CA ARG A 7 -10.81 -21.59 13.69
C ARG A 7 -10.66 -20.18 13.11
N ILE A 8 -11.07 -19.13 13.85
CA ILE A 8 -10.89 -17.73 13.41
C ILE A 8 -9.40 -17.38 13.30
N ALA A 9 -8.58 -17.79 14.27
CA ALA A 9 -7.14 -17.56 14.23
C ALA A 9 -6.46 -18.24 13.02
N SER A 10 -6.90 -19.45 12.65
CA SER A 10 -6.45 -20.13 11.42
C SER A 10 -6.82 -19.32 10.18
N LEU A 11 -8.09 -18.91 10.08
CA LEU A 11 -8.57 -18.11 8.94
C LEU A 11 -7.77 -16.80 8.78
N LEU A 12 -7.45 -16.11 9.87
CA LEU A 12 -6.64 -14.89 9.83
C LEU A 12 -5.19 -15.14 9.40
N SER A 13 -4.63 -16.29 9.74
CA SER A 13 -3.25 -16.66 9.40
C SER A 13 -3.10 -17.13 7.95
N GLU A 14 -4.18 -17.60 7.34
CA GLU A 14 -4.23 -18.03 5.94
C GLU A 14 -4.39 -16.86 4.95
N VAL A 15 -4.76 -15.66 5.43
CA VAL A 15 -4.86 -14.47 4.57
C VAL A 15 -3.48 -14.09 4.05
N LYS A 16 -3.32 -14.14 2.73
CA LYS A 16 -2.10 -13.70 2.05
C LYS A 16 -2.12 -12.19 1.85
N GLU A 17 -0.96 -11.58 1.95
CA GLU A 17 -0.79 -10.19 1.56
C GLU A 17 -0.82 -10.07 0.04
N GLU A 18 -1.75 -9.24 -0.44
CA GLU A 18 -1.80 -8.87 -1.85
C GLU A 18 -0.89 -7.69 -2.13
N ALA A 19 -0.33 -7.67 -3.35
CA ALA A 19 0.43 -6.52 -3.84
C ALA A 19 -0.48 -5.30 -3.98
N THR A 20 0.02 -4.14 -3.57
CA THR A 20 -0.71 -2.88 -3.69
C THR A 20 -0.84 -2.43 -5.15
N PRO A 21 -1.80 -1.54 -5.47
CA PRO A 21 -1.93 -0.96 -6.82
C PRO A 21 -0.62 -0.41 -7.39
N LEU A 22 0.12 0.40 -6.64
CA LEU A 22 1.42 0.96 -7.02
C LEU A 22 2.45 -0.14 -7.23
N GLN A 23 2.50 -1.17 -6.38
CA GLN A 23 3.41 -2.30 -6.60
C GLN A 23 3.10 -3.04 -7.90
N LYS A 24 1.81 -3.23 -8.21
CA LYS A 24 1.37 -3.82 -9.49
C LYS A 24 1.79 -2.96 -10.68
N ASP A 25 1.60 -1.64 -10.58
CA ASP A 25 1.98 -0.70 -11.63
C ASP A 25 3.49 -0.61 -11.82
N LEU A 26 4.27 -0.55 -10.74
CA LEU A 26 5.74 -0.58 -10.79
C LEU A 26 6.26 -1.88 -11.41
N THR A 27 5.62 -3.02 -11.11
CA THR A 27 5.98 -4.31 -11.71
C THR A 27 5.70 -4.32 -13.22
N ARG A 28 4.56 -3.78 -13.65
CA ARG A 28 4.22 -3.65 -15.08
C ARG A 28 5.17 -2.71 -15.81
N LEU A 29 5.46 -1.56 -15.22
CA LEU A 29 6.40 -0.57 -15.78
C LEU A 29 7.80 -1.17 -15.90
N GLY A 30 8.31 -1.79 -14.84
CA GLY A 30 9.62 -2.45 -14.85
C GLY A 30 9.70 -3.55 -15.91
N GLY A 31 8.66 -4.40 -16.01
CA GLY A 31 8.59 -5.44 -17.04
C GLY A 31 8.58 -4.85 -18.46
N THR A 32 7.85 -3.77 -18.68
CA THR A 32 7.79 -3.09 -19.99
C THR A 32 9.16 -2.51 -20.38
N ILE A 33 9.84 -1.85 -19.44
CA ILE A 33 11.18 -1.30 -19.66
C ILE A 33 12.19 -2.41 -19.99
N ILE A 34 12.14 -3.55 -19.28
CA ILE A 34 13.01 -4.70 -19.54
C ILE A 34 12.78 -5.26 -20.95
N VAL A 35 11.51 -5.46 -21.34
CA VAL A 35 11.18 -5.98 -22.69
C VAL A 35 11.70 -5.05 -23.78
N ILE A 36 11.49 -3.73 -23.64
CA ILE A 36 12.00 -2.73 -24.59
C ILE A 36 13.54 -2.75 -24.62
N GLY A 37 14.18 -2.82 -23.46
CA GLY A 37 15.64 -2.88 -23.34
C GLY A 37 16.26 -4.10 -24.03
N ILE A 38 15.67 -5.28 -23.83
CA ILE A 38 16.12 -6.52 -24.48
C ILE A 38 15.95 -6.43 -26.00
N LEU A 39 14.81 -5.92 -26.48
CA LEU A 39 14.58 -5.74 -27.92
C LEU A 39 15.59 -4.77 -28.54
N ALA A 40 15.88 -3.66 -27.85
CA ALA A 40 16.87 -2.69 -28.30
C ALA A 40 18.29 -3.26 -28.30
N ALA A 41 18.67 -4.01 -27.25
CA ALA A 41 19.98 -4.66 -27.17
C ALA A 41 20.17 -5.71 -28.27
N LEU A 42 19.13 -6.53 -28.54
CA LEU A 42 19.13 -7.50 -29.65
C LEU A 42 19.23 -6.80 -31.01
N ALA A 43 18.49 -5.70 -31.21
CA ALA A 43 18.56 -4.93 -32.44
C ALA A 43 19.96 -4.36 -32.67
N ILE A 44 20.60 -3.79 -31.64
CA ILE A 44 21.99 -3.30 -31.73
C ILE A 44 22.95 -4.43 -32.06
N PHE A 45 22.80 -5.58 -31.42
CA PHE A 45 23.66 -6.73 -31.66
C PHE A 45 23.57 -7.22 -33.11
N ILE A 46 22.35 -7.40 -33.62
CA ILE A 46 22.11 -7.82 -35.01
C ILE A 46 22.64 -6.78 -36.01
N ILE A 47 22.38 -5.49 -35.77
CA ILE A 47 22.86 -4.42 -36.65
C ILE A 47 24.39 -4.35 -36.65
N GLY A 48 25.04 -4.52 -35.49
CA GLY A 48 26.50 -4.50 -35.38
C GLY A 48 27.14 -5.67 -36.12
N GLU A 49 26.56 -6.86 -36.02
CA GLU A 49 27.03 -8.04 -36.78
C GLU A 49 26.88 -7.83 -38.29
N LEU A 50 25.72 -7.31 -38.74
CA LEU A 50 25.48 -7.00 -40.15
C LEU A 50 26.42 -5.92 -40.72
N ARG A 51 26.94 -5.03 -39.86
CA ARG A 51 27.92 -4.00 -40.25
C ARG A 51 29.36 -4.53 -40.27
N GLY A 52 29.60 -5.76 -39.82
CA GLY A 52 30.95 -6.32 -39.71
C GLY A 52 31.77 -5.73 -38.56
N ASN A 53 31.12 -5.19 -37.54
CA ASN A 53 31.81 -4.72 -36.34
C ASN A 53 32.42 -5.91 -35.57
N PRO A 54 33.50 -5.70 -34.79
CA PRO A 54 34.01 -6.74 -33.92
C PRO A 54 32.92 -7.29 -32.97
N LEU A 55 32.75 -8.61 -32.95
CA LEU A 55 31.76 -9.32 -32.13
C LEU A 55 31.80 -8.90 -30.66
N VAL A 56 33.02 -8.78 -30.10
CA VAL A 56 33.23 -8.41 -28.69
C VAL A 56 32.75 -6.98 -28.41
N GLU A 57 33.05 -6.03 -29.30
CA GLU A 57 32.62 -4.62 -29.12
C GLU A 57 31.11 -4.48 -29.23
N THR A 58 30.51 -5.16 -30.21
CA THR A 58 29.06 -5.16 -30.42
C THR A 58 28.32 -5.80 -29.23
N LEU A 59 28.85 -6.90 -28.69
CA LEU A 59 28.30 -7.55 -27.51
C LEU A 59 28.40 -6.66 -26.27
N LEU A 60 29.56 -6.02 -26.05
CA LEU A 60 29.75 -5.09 -24.94
C LEU A 60 28.76 -3.92 -25.02
N ALA A 61 28.57 -3.34 -26.21
CA ALA A 61 27.61 -2.25 -26.41
C ALA A 61 26.16 -2.67 -26.12
N ALA A 62 25.75 -3.86 -26.56
CA ALA A 62 24.41 -4.39 -26.29
C ALA A 62 24.17 -4.61 -24.79
N ILE A 63 25.15 -5.19 -24.08
CA ILE A 63 25.07 -5.40 -22.62
C ILE A 63 25.07 -4.05 -21.88
N SER A 64 25.91 -3.10 -22.29
CA SER A 64 25.93 -1.75 -21.69
C SER A 64 24.58 -1.06 -21.80
N LEU A 65 23.91 -1.16 -22.96
CA LEU A 65 22.55 -0.62 -23.11
C LEU A 65 21.54 -1.34 -22.20
N ALA A 66 21.60 -2.67 -22.15
CA ALA A 66 20.68 -3.47 -21.34
C ALA A 66 20.79 -3.14 -19.85
N VAL A 67 22.01 -2.91 -19.33
CA VAL A 67 22.22 -2.48 -17.93
C VAL A 67 21.77 -1.03 -17.71
N ALA A 68 22.06 -0.14 -18.66
CA ALA A 68 21.75 1.29 -18.54
C ALA A 68 20.24 1.59 -18.41
N ILE A 69 19.38 0.69 -18.90
CA ILE A 69 17.92 0.89 -18.87
C ILE A 69 17.27 0.47 -17.54
N VAL A 70 18.01 -0.22 -16.66
CA VAL A 70 17.46 -0.73 -15.40
C VAL A 70 17.08 0.43 -14.47
N PRO A 71 15.83 0.50 -13.97
CA PRO A 71 15.38 1.62 -13.16
C PRO A 71 15.80 1.48 -11.68
N GLU A 72 17.10 1.56 -11.42
CA GLU A 72 17.70 1.36 -10.09
C GLU A 72 17.25 2.40 -9.04
N GLY A 73 16.93 3.62 -9.48
CA GLY A 73 16.48 4.71 -8.60
C GLY A 73 15.02 4.58 -8.14
N LEU A 74 14.20 3.79 -8.84
CA LEU A 74 12.76 3.74 -8.63
C LEU A 74 12.38 3.17 -7.25
N PRO A 75 12.94 2.04 -6.77
CA PRO A 75 12.65 1.52 -5.44
C PRO A 75 13.02 2.50 -4.32
N ALA A 76 14.13 3.23 -4.48
CA ALA A 76 14.60 4.21 -3.50
C ALA A 76 13.63 5.40 -3.39
N ILE A 77 13.24 5.99 -4.52
CA ILE A 77 12.32 7.14 -4.56
C ILE A 77 10.95 6.76 -3.97
N VAL A 78 10.43 5.58 -4.31
CA VAL A 78 9.15 5.08 -3.76
C VAL A 78 9.23 4.94 -2.24
N THR A 79 10.30 4.33 -1.73
CA THR A 79 10.48 4.13 -0.29
C THR A 79 10.59 5.46 0.46
N ILE A 80 11.36 6.42 -0.06
CA ILE A 80 11.50 7.75 0.54
C ILE A 80 10.15 8.48 0.56
N THR A 81 9.41 8.43 -0.55
CA THR A 81 8.12 9.13 -0.69
C THR A 81 7.08 8.55 0.26
N LEU A 82 6.97 7.23 0.36
CA LEU A 82 6.11 6.56 1.32
C LEU A 82 6.56 6.83 2.77
N GLY A 83 7.86 6.85 3.04
CA GLY A 83 8.41 7.18 4.36
C GLY A 83 8.02 8.59 4.83
N LEU A 84 8.09 9.59 3.94
CA LEU A 84 7.61 10.95 4.22
C LEU A 84 6.10 10.98 4.50
N GLY A 85 5.32 10.19 3.76
CA GLY A 85 3.90 9.97 4.04
C GLY A 85 3.67 9.38 5.44
N ALA A 86 4.45 8.38 5.82
CA ALA A 86 4.37 7.71 7.12
C ALA A 86 4.64 8.70 8.25
N GLN A 87 5.68 9.53 8.08
CA GLN A 87 6.04 10.56 9.04
C GLN A 87 4.92 11.61 9.21
N ARG A 88 4.28 12.03 8.11
CA ARG A 88 3.13 12.96 8.15
C ARG A 88 1.93 12.36 8.88
N MET A 89 1.64 11.07 8.68
CA MET A 89 0.55 10.36 9.37
C MET A 89 0.84 10.20 10.86
N ALA A 90 2.08 9.85 11.22
CA ALA A 90 2.50 9.72 12.62
C ALA A 90 2.35 11.03 13.40
N ARG A 91 2.65 12.18 12.78
CA ARG A 91 2.40 13.51 13.37
C ARG A 91 0.92 13.81 13.64
N LYS A 92 0.00 13.06 13.03
CA LYS A 92 -1.45 13.13 13.26
C LYS A 92 -1.96 11.99 14.15
N ASN A 93 -1.08 11.38 14.95
CA ASN A 93 -1.40 10.24 15.83
C ASN A 93 -1.85 8.97 15.08
N ALA A 94 -1.51 8.81 13.81
CA ALA A 94 -1.78 7.60 13.01
C ALA A 94 -0.46 6.85 12.73
N ILE A 95 -0.22 5.77 13.47
CA ILE A 95 1.01 4.97 13.36
C ILE A 95 0.90 3.98 12.19
N ILE A 96 1.81 4.12 11.22
CA ILE A 96 1.90 3.23 10.07
C ILE A 96 2.90 2.10 10.37
N ARG A 97 2.42 0.85 10.39
CA ARG A 97 3.26 -0.34 10.63
C ARG A 97 3.95 -0.87 9.36
N ARG A 98 3.39 -0.54 8.18
CA ARG A 98 3.85 -1.00 6.86
C ARG A 98 3.73 0.15 5.87
N LEU A 99 4.80 0.48 5.14
CA LEU A 99 4.78 1.62 4.21
C LEU A 99 3.74 1.48 3.10
N SER A 100 3.48 0.25 2.64
CA SER A 100 2.44 -0.08 1.65
C SER A 100 1.02 0.33 2.08
N ALA A 101 0.77 0.44 3.39
CA ALA A 101 -0.54 0.84 3.90
C ALA A 101 -0.90 2.29 3.56
N ILE A 102 0.08 3.16 3.34
CA ILE A 102 -0.15 4.58 3.00
C ILE A 102 -0.83 4.69 1.65
N GLU A 103 -0.32 3.95 0.68
CA GLU A 103 -0.84 3.93 -0.67
C GLU A 103 -2.18 3.20 -0.74
N THR A 104 -2.32 2.09 -0.01
CA THR A 104 -3.60 1.39 0.13
C THR A 104 -4.69 2.31 0.68
N PHE A 105 -4.36 3.10 1.71
CA PHE A 105 -5.30 4.08 2.28
C PHE A 105 -5.64 5.21 1.30
N GLY A 106 -4.67 5.69 0.53
CA GLY A 106 -4.89 6.72 -0.50
C GLY A 106 -5.73 6.25 -1.69
N SER A 107 -5.80 4.94 -1.92
CA SER A 107 -6.57 4.29 -3.00
C SER A 107 -7.81 3.54 -2.49
N THR A 108 -8.22 3.76 -1.23
CA THR A 108 -9.36 3.05 -0.64
C THR A 108 -10.69 3.67 -1.09
N ASP A 109 -11.52 2.87 -1.75
CA ASP A 109 -12.89 3.26 -2.15
C ASP A 109 -13.95 2.93 -1.09
N VAL A 110 -13.72 1.89 -0.28
CA VAL A 110 -14.68 1.37 0.70
C VAL A 110 -14.02 1.21 2.06
N ILE A 111 -14.61 1.84 3.09
CA ILE A 111 -14.16 1.70 4.48
C ILE A 111 -15.12 0.77 5.23
N CYS A 112 -14.65 -0.43 5.52
CA CYS A 112 -15.32 -1.34 6.45
C CYS A 112 -14.85 -1.03 7.88
N THR A 113 -15.77 -0.56 8.72
CA THR A 113 -15.47 -0.18 10.11
C THR A 113 -16.24 -1.04 11.09
N ASP A 114 -15.62 -1.36 12.23
CA ASP A 114 -16.32 -1.99 13.34
C ASP A 114 -17.12 -0.93 14.13
N LYS A 115 -18.19 -1.35 14.79
CA LYS A 115 -19.03 -0.45 15.58
C LYS A 115 -18.46 -0.24 16.98
N THR A 116 -18.23 -1.34 17.70
CA THR A 116 -17.97 -1.30 19.15
C THR A 116 -16.49 -1.02 19.40
N GLY A 117 -16.17 0.07 20.09
CA GLY A 117 -14.77 0.46 20.34
C GLY A 117 -14.06 1.14 19.17
N THR A 118 -14.71 1.27 18.00
CA THR A 118 -14.21 2.04 16.85
C THR A 118 -15.11 3.24 16.55
N LEU A 119 -16.35 3.04 16.09
CA LEU A 119 -17.32 4.14 15.93
C LEU A 119 -17.91 4.62 17.26
N THR A 120 -17.95 3.72 18.24
CA THR A 120 -18.51 3.98 19.58
C THR A 120 -17.44 3.79 20.65
N LYS A 121 -17.61 4.42 21.81
CA LYS A 121 -16.63 4.35 22.91
C LYS A 121 -16.58 3.02 23.65
N ASN A 122 -17.38 2.01 23.24
CA ASN A 122 -17.58 0.77 24.00
C ASN A 122 -18.02 1.01 25.47
N GLU A 123 -18.76 2.09 25.69
CA GLU A 123 -19.28 2.50 26.99
C GLU A 123 -20.80 2.66 26.89
N MET A 124 -21.55 2.03 27.80
CA MET A 124 -23.00 2.20 27.87
C MET A 124 -23.34 3.55 28.48
N MET A 125 -24.15 4.32 27.77
CA MET A 125 -24.50 5.69 28.15
C MET A 125 -26.00 5.92 27.99
N VAL A 126 -26.63 6.49 29.01
CA VAL A 126 -28.04 6.90 28.95
C VAL A 126 -28.18 8.03 27.93
N LYS A 127 -28.95 7.80 26.87
CA LYS A 127 -29.16 8.79 25.80
C LYS A 127 -30.40 9.64 26.01
N LYS A 128 -31.45 9.05 26.56
CA LYS A 128 -32.76 9.70 26.74
C LYS A 128 -33.42 9.20 28.01
N VAL A 129 -34.11 10.10 28.69
CA VAL A 129 -34.94 9.80 29.87
C VAL A 129 -36.35 10.28 29.56
N PHE A 130 -37.35 9.43 29.80
CA PHE A 130 -38.76 9.82 29.70
C PHE A 130 -39.30 10.09 31.10
N LEU A 131 -39.75 11.31 31.35
CA LEU A 131 -40.28 11.75 32.64
C LEU A 131 -41.41 12.75 32.41
N ASP A 132 -42.53 12.59 33.13
CA ASP A 132 -43.68 13.50 33.08
C ASP A 132 -44.20 13.80 31.64
N GLY A 133 -44.33 12.74 30.83
CA GLY A 133 -44.80 12.87 29.44
C GLY A 133 -43.78 13.49 28.47
N ARG A 134 -42.56 13.79 28.91
CA ARG A 134 -41.51 14.47 28.12
C ARG A 134 -40.27 13.60 27.99
N ILE A 135 -39.57 13.72 26.86
CA ILE A 135 -38.28 13.08 26.62
C ILE A 135 -37.17 14.10 26.83
N PHE A 136 -36.26 13.82 27.75
CA PHE A 136 -35.05 14.57 28.02
C PHE A 136 -33.87 13.88 27.34
N GLU A 137 -33.08 14.60 26.56
CA GLU A 137 -31.89 14.08 25.88
C GLU A 137 -30.62 14.22 26.73
N GLU A 138 -29.57 13.45 26.39
CA GLU A 138 -28.27 13.38 27.10
C GLU A 138 -27.67 14.76 27.45
N ALA A 139 -27.79 15.75 26.56
CA ALA A 139 -27.25 17.09 26.78
C ALA A 139 -27.89 17.82 27.98
N ALA A 140 -29.17 17.55 28.27
CA ALA A 140 -29.89 18.10 29.41
C ALA A 140 -29.55 17.38 30.73
N LEU A 141 -29.04 16.15 30.66
CA LEU A 141 -28.71 15.31 31.82
C LEU A 141 -27.26 15.54 32.33
N ARG A 142 -26.40 16.18 31.54
CA ARG A 142 -24.99 16.45 31.90
C ARG A 142 -24.75 17.76 32.65
N GLN A 143 -25.74 18.64 32.81
CA GLN A 143 -25.55 19.95 33.45
C GLN A 143 -25.38 19.90 34.98
N GLU A 144 -25.54 18.75 35.64
CA GLU A 144 -25.51 18.66 37.12
C GLU A 144 -24.27 17.96 37.71
N LYS A 145 -23.32 17.49 36.90
CA LYS A 145 -22.08 16.89 37.43
C LYS A 145 -20.87 17.75 37.09
N GLY A 146 -20.52 18.64 38.02
CA GLY A 146 -19.17 19.16 38.19
C GLY A 146 -18.18 18.06 38.57
#